data_AF-A0A1I5U6M0-F1
#
_entry.id   AF-A0A1I5U6M0-F1
#
_cell.length_a   1.000
_cell.length_b   1.000
_cell.length_c   1.000
_cell.angle_alpha   90.00
_cell.angle_beta   90.00
_cell.angle_gamma   90.00
#
_symmetry.space_group_name_H-M   'P 1'
#
loop_
_entity.id
_entity.type
_entity.pdbx_description
1 polymer ?
#
loop_
_entity_poly.entity_id
_entity_poly.type
_entity_poly.pdbx_seq_one_letter_code
_entity_poly.pdbx_strand_id
1 'polypeptide(L)' 'MSTETVPAAETDAPTDPPTEPCSVVWCGGRPYVLEAGAVRPRWVGTDGRGRPETLSTAQLRRRGWSHRRAAGRRRSR' A
#
# COMPACT_ATOMS: atom_id res chain seq x y z
N MET A 1 -24.45 -18.35 -17.22
CA MET A 1 -23.59 -19.14 -16.32
C MET A 1 -22.19 -19.17 -16.93
N SER A 2 -21.30 -18.28 -16.50
CA SER A 2 -19.88 -18.36 -16.83
C SER A 2 -19.09 -17.96 -15.58
N THR A 3 -18.49 -18.97 -14.96
CA THR A 3 -17.56 -18.85 -13.85
C THR A 3 -16.24 -18.29 -14.37
N GLU A 4 -15.85 -17.11 -13.91
CA GLU A 4 -14.46 -16.67 -14.04
C GLU A 4 -13.76 -16.84 -12.69
N THR A 5 -12.94 -17.87 -12.66
CA THR A 5 -11.96 -18.17 -11.63
C THR A 5 -11.07 -16.95 -11.41
N VAL A 6 -11.19 -16.30 -10.25
CA VAL A 6 -10.19 -15.32 -9.81
C VAL A 6 -8.95 -16.08 -9.33
N PRO A 7 -7.78 -15.96 -9.98
CA PRO A 7 -6.59 -16.58 -9.45
C PRO A 7 -6.26 -15.88 -8.13
N ALA A 8 -6.15 -16.69 -7.07
CA ALA A 8 -5.53 -16.27 -5.83
C ALA A 8 -4.10 -15.83 -6.16
N ALA A 9 -3.90 -14.52 -6.27
CA ALA A 9 -2.59 -13.93 -6.48
C ALA A 9 -1.79 -14.06 -5.19
N GLU A 10 -1.20 -15.23 -4.97
CA GLU A 10 0.02 -15.39 -4.18
C GLU A 10 1.15 -14.77 -5.00
N THR A 11 1.12 -13.46 -5.13
CA THR A 11 2.26 -12.70 -5.64
C THR A 11 3.21 -12.57 -4.47
N ASP A 12 4.37 -13.19 -4.59
CA ASP A 12 5.58 -12.87 -3.83
C ASP A 12 5.67 -11.35 -3.73
N ALA A 13 5.22 -10.80 -2.58
CA ALA A 13 5.07 -9.38 -2.45
C ALA A 13 6.48 -8.81 -2.57
N PRO A 14 6.71 -7.79 -3.43
CA PRO A 14 8.05 -7.25 -3.57
C PRO A 14 8.57 -6.89 -2.18
N THR A 15 9.77 -7.34 -1.85
CA THR A 15 10.36 -7.04 -0.54
C THR A 15 10.57 -5.53 -0.37
N ASP A 16 10.76 -4.82 -1.49
CA ASP A 16 11.00 -3.38 -1.54
C ASP A 16 9.89 -2.64 -2.30
N PRO A 17 9.42 -1.50 -1.76
CA PRO A 17 8.36 -0.71 -2.38
C PRO A 17 8.87 0.03 -3.63
N PRO A 18 7.94 0.48 -4.51
CA PRO A 18 8.30 1.22 -5.71
C PRO A 18 9.14 2.46 -5.40
N THR A 19 10.04 2.81 -6.31
CA THR A 19 10.91 3.99 -6.18
C THR A 19 10.50 5.14 -7.10
N GLU A 20 9.55 4.92 -8.00
CA GLU A 20 9.08 5.93 -8.94
C GLU A 20 8.25 7.01 -8.22
N PRO A 21 8.54 8.31 -8.39
CA PRO A 21 7.79 9.39 -7.76
C PRO A 21 6.28 9.25 -8.01
N CYS A 22 5.46 9.65 -7.04
CA CYS A 22 4.00 9.56 -7.09
C CYS A 22 3.44 8.12 -7.13
N SER A 23 4.27 7.09 -6.96
CA SER A 23 3.81 5.72 -6.76
C SER A 23 2.86 5.62 -5.57
N VAL A 24 1.83 4.78 -5.68
CA VAL A 24 0.86 4.54 -4.60
C VAL A 24 0.94 3.10 -4.12
N VAL A 25 1.00 2.94 -2.80
CA VAL A 25 0.94 1.63 -2.12
C VAL A 25 -0.11 1.66 -1.02
N TRP A 26 -0.50 0.48 -0.56
CA TRP A 26 -1.44 0.29 0.54
C TRP A 26 -0.72 -0.30 1.74
N CYS A 27 -0.86 0.35 2.90
CA CYS A 27 -0.31 -0.12 4.18
C CYS A 27 -1.42 -0.03 5.23
N GLY A 28 -1.70 -1.13 5.93
CA GLY A 28 -2.80 -1.18 6.91
C GLY A 28 -4.17 -0.80 6.34
N GLY A 29 -4.42 -1.09 5.05
CA GLY A 29 -5.67 -0.76 4.35
C GLY A 29 -5.82 0.72 3.95
N ARG A 30 -4.75 1.50 4.03
CA ARG A 30 -4.74 2.94 3.69
C ARG A 30 -3.72 3.25 2.59
N PRO A 31 -4.00 4.22 1.72
CA PRO A 31 -3.08 4.61 0.66
C PRO A 31 -1.93 5.45 1.21
N TYR A 32 -0.74 5.24 0.67
CA TYR A 32 0.45 6.05 0.86
C TYR A 32 1.07 6.36 -0.50
N VAL A 33 1.45 7.62 -0.71
CA VAL A 33 2.06 8.10 -1.95
C VAL A 33 3.54 8.34 -1.74
N LEU A 34 4.37 7.90 -2.69
CA LEU A 34 5.79 8.21 -2.69
C LEU A 34 5.99 9.66 -3.11
N GLU A 35 6.51 10.47 -2.20
CA GLU A 35 7.08 11.75 -2.55
C GLU A 35 8.59 11.60 -2.67
N ALA A 36 9.10 11.87 -3.87
CA ALA A 36 10.52 11.95 -4.13
C ALA A 36 11.07 13.25 -3.49
N GLY A 37 11.74 13.11 -2.35
CA GLY A 37 12.48 14.19 -1.72
C GLY A 37 13.94 14.21 -2.18
N ALA A 38 14.56 15.40 -2.23
CA ALA A 38 15.95 15.57 -2.67
C ALA A 38 16.99 14.81 -1.82
N VAL A 39 16.64 14.45 -0.57
CA VAL A 39 17.57 13.78 0.37
C VAL A 39 17.14 12.35 0.68
N ARG A 40 15.85 12.10 0.93
CA ARG A 40 15.31 10.74 1.16
C ARG A 40 13.85 10.64 0.68
N PRO A 41 13.46 9.54 0.02
CA PRO A 41 12.07 9.28 -0.33
C PRO A 41 11.21 9.13 0.92
N ARG A 42 9.98 9.65 0.88
CA ARG A 42 9.00 9.56 1.97
C ARG A 42 7.64 9.09 1.43
N TRP A 43 6.98 8.25 2.20
CA TRP A 43 5.63 7.78 1.92
C TRP A 43 4.62 8.58 2.72
N VAL A 44 3.80 9.38 2.05
CA VAL A 44 2.84 10.29 2.68
C VAL A 44 1.44 9.68 2.61
N GLY A 45 0.75 9.62 3.74
CA GLY A 45 -0.59 9.05 3.84
C GLY A 45 -1.30 9.50 5.11
N THR A 46 -2.20 8.65 5.62
CA THR A 46 -2.91 8.89 6.87
C THR A 46 -2.83 7.71 7.83
N ASP A 47 -2.80 8.01 9.12
CA ASP A 47 -2.84 7.01 10.19
C ASP A 47 -4.25 6.42 10.37
N GLY A 48 -4.41 5.54 11.36
CA GLY A 48 -5.70 4.94 11.75
C GLY A 48 -6.83 5.93 12.08
N ARG A 49 -6.49 7.18 12.44
CA ARG A 49 -7.41 8.24 12.86
C ARG A 49 -7.64 9.28 11.75
N GLY A 50 -7.04 9.09 10.58
CA GLY A 50 -7.13 10.03 9.47
C GLY A 50 -6.20 11.24 9.60
N ARG A 51 -5.24 11.21 10.54
CA ARG A 51 -4.23 12.27 10.67
C ARG A 51 -3.13 12.07 9.63
N PRO A 52 -2.54 13.13 9.07
CA PRO A 52 -1.38 13.01 8.18
C PRO A 52 -0.24 12.23 8.85
N GLU A 53 0.34 11.26 8.13
CA GLU A 53 1.49 10.46 8.57
C GLU A 53 2.51 10.36 7.43
N THR A 54 3.79 10.34 7.79
CA THR A 54 4.90 10.08 6.86
C THR A 54 5.68 8.86 7.30
N LEU A 55 6.00 7.97 6.35
CA LEU A 55 6.76 6.76 6.58
C LEU A 55 8.03 6.75 5.71
N SER A 56 9.12 6.26 6.29
CA SER A 56 10.28 5.81 5.54
C SER A 56 10.00 4.48 4.84
N THR A 57 10.80 4.17 3.81
CA THR A 57 10.82 2.86 3.15
C THR A 57 10.94 1.71 4.17
N ALA A 58 11.80 1.86 5.18
CA ALA A 58 12.00 0.84 6.21
C ALA A 58 10.76 0.65 7.12
N GLN A 59 10.06 1.72 7.47
CA GLN A 59 8.80 1.63 8.22
C GLN A 59 7.71 0.97 7.38
N LEU A 60 7.61 1.32 6.10
CA LEU A 60 6.63 0.73 5.19
C LEU A 60 6.85 -0.79 5.03
N ARG A 61 8.11 -1.22 4.85
CA ARG A 61 8.49 -2.65 4.80
C ARG A 61 8.09 -3.39 6.07
N ARG A 62 8.39 -2.84 7.25
CA ARG A 62 8.03 -3.47 8.53
C ARG A 62 6.53 -3.58 8.76
N ARG A 63 5.73 -2.62 8.27
CA ARG A 63 4.27 -2.61 8.43
C ARG A 63 3.55 -3.52 7.45
N GLY A 64 4.24 -3.96 6.39
CA GLY A 64 3.65 -4.68 5.28
C GLY A 64 2.87 -3.74 4.36
N TRP A 65 3.14 -3.84 3.06
CA TRP A 65 2.50 -3.00 2.05
C TRP A 65 2.14 -3.83 0.83
N SER A 66 1.25 -3.29 -0.02
CA SER A 66 0.82 -3.92 -1.26
C SER A 66 0.52 -2.89 -2.35
N HIS A 67 0.66 -3.27 -3.61
CA HIS A 67 0.23 -2.44 -4.75
C HIS A 67 -1.28 -2.28 -4.83
N ARG A 68 -2.02 -3.28 -4.36
CA ARG A 68 -3.48 -3.30 -4.41
C ARG A 68 -4.04 -3.05 -3.03
N ARG A 69 -5.19 -2.38 -2.97
CA ARG A 69 -5.99 -2.34 -1.76
C ARG A 69 -6.42 -3.76 -1.43
N ALA A 70 -6.19 -4.22 -0.20
CA ALA A 70 -6.80 -5.46 0.26
C ALA A 70 -8.31 -5.37 0.08
N ALA A 71 -8.92 -6.41 -0.51
CA ALA A 71 -10.37 -6.45 -0.66
C ALA A 71 -11.00 -6.34 0.73
N GLY A 72 -11.54 -5.16 1.05
CA GLY A 72 -12.27 -4.97 2.29
C GLY A 72 -13.42 -5.98 2.28
N ARG A 73 -13.53 -6.80 3.32
CA ARG A 73 -14.74 -7.59 3.53
C ARG A 73 -15.90 -6.59 3.44
N ARG A 74 -16.72 -6.70 2.39
CA ARG A 74 -17.91 -5.87 2.27
C ARG A 74 -18.67 -6.07 3.58
N ARG A 75 -18.93 -4.99 4.30
CA ARG A 75 -19.83 -5.06 5.45
C ARG A 75 -21.18 -5.45 4.85
N SER A 76 -21.59 -6.69 5.07
CA SER A 76 -22.96 -7.13 4.82
C SER A 76 -23.87 -6.12 5.52
N ARG A 77 -24.77 -5.51 4.74
CA ARG A 77 -25.84 -4.69 5.27
C ARG A 77 -26.84 -5.58 5.99
#